data_AF-A0A955A8I3-F1
#
_entry.id   AF-A0A955A8I3-F1
#
_cell.length_a   1.000
_cell.length_b   1.000
_cell.length_c   1.000
_cell.angle_alpha   90.00
_cell.angle_beta   90.00
_cell.angle_gamma   90.00
#
_symmetry.space_group_name_H-M   'P 1'
#
loop_
_entity.id
_entity.type
_entity.pdbx_description
1 polymer ?
#
loop_
_entity_poly.entity_id
_entity_poly.type
_entity_poly.pdbx_seq_one_letter_code
_entity_poly.pdbx_strand_id
1 'polypeptide(L)'
;MNRLTNASRRQFLYGAGVAMMLPRLESLAADSAQPAPKRFLGLYVGHGFAITPHGKDDHPSRDWSWYPRVVDGRMKFGKSTAALQPLEQQLSVFYGLDHPGVVVSNGHSSADSFLNGSNPRASVISPSVDQVAAMHHGKETRFPSLVLGNEGGLGIRGGSHTLSYNRTGRAIPSENNLPRLYNRLFNSDPAVVAEEKTLYQRNGDLVDRVLESARDLKRRVSLEDNRQIDSYLESVRAVERNIARMRQWADTPKPDVSGEDLALKATVAEPAVFIETMYSLVYLAFRTDSTRYATYMLQTMGSGVWDDMPKNALGLNANHHLLAHNAAGSGAKAMEQLGTYDKFQADLLAGLLRRMADTPEAGGTMLDHTLVLFGCSNSKTHVNRDYPLLLAGGQRLGVRQGSFHDFANADLPFSNLLLTILRQLDVPVERFSDSTGVMEEVLA
;
A
#
# COMPACT_ATOMS: atom_id res chain seq x y z
N MET A 1 6.72 -14.24 -61.50
CA MET A 1 8.08 -14.64 -61.07
C MET A 1 8.05 -14.82 -59.56
N ASN A 2 7.77 -16.03 -59.08
CA ASN A 2 7.84 -16.42 -57.67
C ASN A 2 9.10 -17.26 -57.47
N ARG A 3 10.04 -16.78 -56.64
CA ARG A 3 11.10 -17.62 -56.07
C ARG A 3 11.39 -17.17 -54.64
N LEU A 4 10.67 -17.76 -53.70
CA LEU A 4 11.12 -17.92 -52.33
C LEU A 4 10.80 -19.36 -51.95
N THR A 5 11.83 -20.20 -51.84
CA THR A 5 11.95 -21.27 -50.82
C THR A 5 13.22 -22.07 -51.07
N ASN A 6 14.17 -22.00 -50.13
CA ASN A 6 14.65 -23.17 -49.39
C ASN A 6 15.75 -22.73 -48.41
N ALA A 7 15.34 -22.09 -47.30
CA ALA A 7 16.20 -22.06 -46.12
C ALA A 7 16.14 -23.46 -45.48
N SER A 8 17.28 -24.16 -45.44
CA SER A 8 17.33 -25.50 -44.87
C SER A 8 17.03 -25.46 -43.35
N ARG A 9 16.39 -26.52 -42.80
CA ARG A 9 16.21 -26.70 -41.34
C ARG A 9 17.51 -26.48 -40.55
N ARG A 10 18.66 -26.75 -41.18
CA ARG A 10 19.99 -26.54 -40.59
C ARG A 10 20.34 -25.05 -40.46
N GLN A 11 20.01 -24.20 -41.44
CA GLN A 11 20.21 -22.74 -41.35
C GLN A 11 19.26 -22.09 -40.33
N PHE A 12 18.04 -22.60 -40.18
CA PHE A 12 17.11 -22.14 -39.14
C PHE A 12 17.66 -22.43 -37.73
N LEU A 13 18.22 -23.63 -37.50
CA LEU A 13 18.80 -24.02 -36.22
C LEU A 13 20.13 -23.30 -35.90
N TYR A 14 20.96 -23.02 -36.90
CA TYR A 14 22.15 -22.18 -36.71
C TYR A 14 21.79 -20.71 -36.42
N GLY A 15 20.72 -20.18 -37.00
CA GLY A 15 20.21 -18.83 -36.71
C GLY A 15 19.55 -18.72 -35.32
N ALA A 16 18.81 -19.74 -34.89
CA ALA A 16 18.19 -19.80 -33.57
C ALA A 16 19.23 -19.87 -32.42
N GLY A 17 20.36 -20.55 -32.64
CA GLY A 17 21.45 -20.63 -31.66
C GLY A 17 22.16 -19.30 -31.42
N VAL A 18 22.30 -18.46 -32.46
CA VAL A 18 22.90 -17.12 -32.34
C VAL A 18 21.90 -16.09 -31.79
N ALA A 19 20.61 -16.23 -32.08
CA ALA A 19 19.56 -15.36 -31.54
C ALA A 19 19.39 -15.48 -30.00
N MET A 20 19.82 -16.59 -29.39
CA MET A 20 19.84 -16.76 -27.93
C MET A 20 21.02 -16.06 -27.24
N MET A 21 22.03 -15.59 -27.99
CA MET A 21 23.19 -14.85 -27.47
C MET A 21 23.19 -13.36 -27.84
N LEU A 22 22.28 -12.92 -28.71
CA LEU A 22 22.13 -11.51 -29.05
C LEU A 22 21.13 -10.84 -28.09
N PRO A 23 21.40 -9.60 -27.64
CA PRO A 23 20.38 -8.79 -26.99
C PRO A 23 19.14 -8.73 -27.87
N ARG A 24 17.95 -8.89 -27.28
CA ARG A 24 16.70 -8.63 -28.00
C ARG A 24 16.74 -7.18 -28.50
N LEU A 25 16.90 -7.00 -29.80
CA LEU A 25 16.77 -5.70 -30.43
C LEU A 25 15.27 -5.34 -30.42
N GLU A 26 14.90 -4.29 -29.70
CA GLU A 26 13.51 -3.81 -29.61
C GLU A 26 12.88 -3.56 -30.99
N SER A 27 13.70 -3.23 -31.98
CA SER A 27 13.31 -3.00 -33.38
C SER A 27 12.80 -4.24 -34.12
N LEU A 28 12.97 -5.45 -33.57
CA LEU A 28 12.52 -6.71 -34.17
C LEU A 28 11.47 -7.44 -33.31
N ALA A 29 11.11 -6.88 -32.15
CA ALA A 29 10.00 -7.38 -31.37
C ALA A 29 8.70 -6.96 -32.06
N ALA A 30 7.99 -7.93 -32.64
CA ALA A 30 6.58 -7.71 -33.00
C ALA A 30 5.83 -7.20 -31.76
N ASP A 31 4.87 -6.32 -32.01
CA ASP A 31 4.08 -5.48 -31.09
C ASP A 31 3.20 -6.28 -30.09
N SER A 32 3.79 -7.27 -29.41
CA SER A 32 3.20 -8.04 -28.33
C SER A 32 3.82 -7.64 -27.00
N ALA A 33 4.07 -6.35 -26.79
CA ALA A 33 4.40 -5.85 -25.45
C ALA A 33 3.19 -6.15 -24.55
N GLN A 34 3.35 -7.07 -23.59
CA GLN A 34 2.30 -7.28 -22.60
C GLN A 34 2.05 -5.93 -21.89
N PRO A 35 0.78 -5.56 -21.68
CA PRO A 35 0.47 -4.32 -20.99
C PRO A 35 1.13 -4.36 -19.60
N ALA A 36 1.70 -3.24 -19.19
CA ALA A 36 2.27 -3.13 -17.85
C ALA A 36 1.16 -3.37 -16.80
N PRO A 37 1.46 -4.10 -15.73
CA PRO A 37 0.44 -4.44 -14.74
C PRO A 37 0.03 -3.20 -13.95
N LYS A 38 -1.29 -3.09 -13.68
CA LYS A 38 -1.85 -2.03 -12.84
C LYS A 38 -1.60 -2.34 -11.38
N ARG A 39 -1.03 -1.38 -10.64
CA ARG A 39 -0.62 -1.59 -9.25
C ARG A 39 -1.19 -0.56 -8.29
N PHE A 40 -1.29 -0.93 -7.02
CA PHE A 40 -1.66 -0.02 -5.94
C PHE A 40 -0.80 -0.22 -4.70
N LEU A 41 -0.36 0.89 -4.10
CA LEU A 41 0.33 0.95 -2.83
C LEU A 41 -0.38 1.95 -1.90
N GLY A 42 -0.93 1.45 -0.80
CA GLY A 42 -1.53 2.27 0.26
C GLY A 42 -0.58 2.46 1.45
N LEU A 43 -0.20 3.71 1.74
CA LEU A 43 0.71 4.09 2.81
C LEU A 43 -0.02 4.93 3.86
N TYR A 44 0.25 4.64 5.13
CA TYR A 44 -0.37 5.36 6.25
C TYR A 44 0.63 5.75 7.31
N VAL A 45 0.49 6.98 7.81
CA VAL A 45 1.20 7.51 8.98
C VAL A 45 0.17 7.90 10.03
N GLY A 46 0.37 7.52 11.29
CA GLY A 46 -0.50 7.87 12.41
C GLY A 46 -0.40 9.35 12.85
N HIS A 47 -1.25 9.74 13.78
CA HIS A 47 -1.23 10.96 14.60
C HIS A 47 -1.32 12.35 13.91
N GLY A 48 -1.16 12.42 12.58
CA GLY A 48 -1.26 13.65 11.80
C GLY A 48 0.09 14.15 11.30
N PHE A 49 0.06 15.27 10.57
CA PHE A 49 1.26 15.96 10.10
C PHE A 49 1.31 17.39 10.65
N ALA A 50 2.47 18.06 10.50
CA ALA A 50 2.60 19.47 10.77
C ALA A 50 1.80 20.27 9.76
N ILE A 51 0.60 20.73 10.14
CA ILE A 51 -0.31 21.46 9.27
C ILE A 51 -0.60 22.84 9.86
N THR A 52 -0.32 23.87 9.05
CA THR A 52 -0.75 25.25 9.37
C THR A 52 -2.23 25.43 9.01
N PRO A 53 -2.94 26.41 9.62
CA PRO A 53 -4.33 26.67 9.27
C PRO A 53 -4.51 26.90 7.76
N HIS A 54 -5.48 26.22 7.16
CA HIS A 54 -5.78 26.36 5.73
C HIS A 54 -6.03 27.82 5.34
N GLY A 55 -5.51 28.23 4.18
CA GLY A 55 -5.65 29.60 3.66
C GLY A 55 -4.81 30.67 4.39
N LYS A 56 -3.90 30.30 5.31
CA LYS A 56 -3.01 31.25 6.02
C LYS A 56 -1.57 31.18 5.54
N ASP A 57 -1.33 31.63 4.32
CA ASP A 57 -0.02 31.63 3.68
C ASP A 57 1.03 32.55 4.35
N ASP A 58 0.61 33.42 5.27
CA ASP A 58 1.48 34.28 6.07
C ASP A 58 1.89 33.65 7.42
N HIS A 59 1.42 32.44 7.74
CA HIS A 59 1.71 31.78 9.01
C HIS A 59 3.23 31.61 9.23
N PRO A 60 3.77 31.92 10.43
CA PRO A 60 5.22 31.90 10.70
C PRO A 60 5.86 30.51 10.51
N SER A 61 5.06 29.44 10.64
CA SER A 61 5.50 28.05 10.43
C SER A 61 5.11 27.48 9.07
N ARG A 62 4.66 28.29 8.11
CA ARG A 62 4.19 27.82 6.79
C ARG A 62 5.18 26.93 6.04
N ASP A 63 6.47 27.17 6.22
CA ASP A 63 7.50 26.39 5.54
C ASP A 63 7.64 24.97 6.13
N TRP A 64 7.11 24.74 7.32
CA TRP A 64 6.99 23.41 7.94
C TRP A 64 5.59 22.81 7.77
N SER A 65 4.71 23.45 7.01
CA SER A 65 3.42 22.87 6.67
C SER A 65 3.61 21.70 5.71
N TRP A 66 2.91 20.60 5.95
CA TRP A 66 2.92 19.41 5.11
C TRP A 66 2.34 19.69 3.73
N TYR A 67 1.21 20.43 3.68
CA TYR A 67 0.58 20.85 2.45
C TYR A 67 1.49 21.76 1.61
N PRO A 68 1.54 21.57 0.28
CA PRO A 68 2.17 22.55 -0.61
C PRO A 68 1.35 23.83 -0.65
N ARG A 69 1.99 24.92 -1.06
CA ARG A 69 1.30 26.14 -1.49
C ARG A 69 1.05 26.07 -2.99
N VAL A 70 0.02 26.76 -3.47
CA VAL A 70 -0.16 26.97 -4.92
C VAL A 70 0.40 28.34 -5.29
N VAL A 71 1.47 28.36 -6.09
CA VAL A 71 2.11 29.58 -6.58
C VAL A 71 2.12 29.52 -8.10
N ASP A 72 1.53 30.50 -8.77
CA ASP A 72 1.41 30.56 -10.23
C ASP A 72 0.82 29.27 -10.83
N GLY A 73 -0.21 28.72 -10.17
CA GLY A 73 -0.89 27.48 -10.60
C GLY A 73 -0.08 26.20 -10.37
N ARG A 74 1.04 26.27 -9.65
CA ARG A 74 1.93 25.13 -9.39
C ARG A 74 2.08 24.83 -7.90
N MET A 75 2.23 23.55 -7.56
CA MET A 75 2.48 23.15 -6.19
C MET A 75 3.93 23.45 -5.80
N LYS A 76 4.08 24.25 -4.76
CA LYS A 76 5.35 24.60 -4.12
C LYS A 76 5.41 23.98 -2.73
N PHE A 77 6.15 22.90 -2.61
CA PHE A 77 6.32 22.16 -1.36
C PHE A 77 7.21 22.92 -0.36
N GLY A 78 6.89 22.79 0.93
CA GLY A 78 7.65 23.36 2.03
C GLY A 78 8.86 22.52 2.41
N LYS A 79 9.56 22.89 3.48
CA LYS A 79 10.70 22.15 4.05
C LYS A 79 10.31 20.71 4.43
N SER A 80 9.12 20.52 4.99
CA SER A 80 8.59 19.20 5.39
C SER A 80 8.37 18.23 4.24
N THR A 81 8.25 18.72 3.02
CA THR A 81 7.90 17.91 1.84
C THR A 81 8.77 18.25 0.63
N ALA A 82 9.91 18.92 0.86
CA ALA A 82 10.75 19.48 -0.20
C ALA A 82 11.25 18.44 -1.21
N ALA A 83 11.50 17.20 -0.77
CA ALA A 83 11.96 16.12 -1.64
C ALA A 83 10.91 15.68 -2.66
N LEU A 84 9.63 16.06 -2.50
CA LEU A 84 8.55 15.78 -3.44
C LEU A 84 8.49 16.81 -4.59
N GLN A 85 9.16 17.96 -4.48
CA GLN A 85 9.12 19.01 -5.51
C GLN A 85 9.54 18.53 -6.91
N PRO A 86 10.58 17.68 -7.10
CA PRO A 86 10.93 17.18 -8.43
C PRO A 86 9.84 16.29 -9.06
N LEU A 87 8.95 15.74 -8.25
CA LEU A 87 7.87 14.84 -8.67
C LEU A 87 6.54 15.57 -8.84
N GLU A 88 6.47 16.89 -8.64
CA GLU A 88 5.23 17.70 -8.60
C GLU A 88 4.18 17.31 -9.66
N GLN A 89 4.60 17.11 -10.91
CA GLN A 89 3.72 16.79 -12.05
C GLN A 89 3.18 15.34 -12.04
N GLN A 90 3.62 14.52 -11.09
CA GLN A 90 3.23 13.13 -10.89
C GLN A 90 2.46 12.95 -9.57
N LEU A 91 2.16 14.05 -8.87
CA LEU A 91 1.51 14.07 -7.57
C LEU A 91 0.22 14.89 -7.61
N SER A 92 -0.75 14.48 -6.81
CA SER A 92 -1.93 15.28 -6.45
C SER A 92 -2.06 15.27 -4.95
N VAL A 93 -2.36 16.44 -4.38
CA VAL A 93 -2.53 16.61 -2.94
C VAL A 93 -3.96 17.05 -2.66
N PHE A 94 -4.58 16.49 -1.63
CA PHE A 94 -6.00 16.70 -1.33
C PHE A 94 -6.20 17.29 0.06
N TYR A 95 -7.04 18.31 0.15
CA TYR A 95 -7.56 18.88 1.39
C TYR A 95 -9.09 18.74 1.41
N GLY A 96 -9.68 18.53 2.60
CA GLY A 96 -11.14 18.50 2.78
C GLY A 96 -11.83 17.15 2.56
N LEU A 97 -11.08 16.06 2.35
CA LEU A 97 -11.65 14.71 2.28
C LEU A 97 -11.58 14.03 3.66
N ASP A 98 -12.65 13.39 4.09
CA ASP A 98 -12.66 12.51 5.26
C ASP A 98 -13.67 11.37 5.09
N HIS A 99 -13.72 10.42 6.03
CA HIS A 99 -14.78 9.42 6.07
C HIS A 99 -15.91 9.92 6.98
N PRO A 100 -17.07 10.35 6.45
CA PRO A 100 -18.15 10.92 7.26
C PRO A 100 -18.55 10.09 8.47
N GLY A 101 -18.59 8.75 8.31
CA GLY A 101 -18.91 7.83 9.40
C GLY A 101 -17.85 7.75 10.50
N VAL A 102 -16.64 8.23 10.25
CA VAL A 102 -15.45 8.11 11.14
C VAL A 102 -15.17 9.41 11.88
N VAL A 103 -15.67 10.56 11.40
CA VAL A 103 -15.54 11.87 12.05
C VAL A 103 -15.87 11.82 13.54
N VAL A 104 -16.93 11.09 13.91
CA VAL A 104 -17.42 10.95 15.30
C VAL A 104 -16.66 9.90 16.13
N SER A 105 -15.70 9.21 15.53
CA SER A 105 -14.94 8.15 16.18
C SER A 105 -13.85 8.71 17.09
N ASN A 106 -13.32 7.87 17.97
CA ASN A 106 -12.15 8.22 18.75
C ASN A 106 -10.97 8.53 17.83
N GLY A 107 -10.22 9.59 18.15
CA GLY A 107 -9.12 10.10 17.35
C GLY A 107 -7.96 9.10 17.14
N HIS A 108 -7.82 8.10 18.00
CA HIS A 108 -6.82 7.03 17.82
C HIS A 108 -7.28 5.86 16.97
N SER A 109 -8.58 5.78 16.67
CA SER A 109 -9.17 4.60 16.04
C SER A 109 -9.33 4.75 14.53
N SER A 110 -8.97 5.90 13.98
CA SER A 110 -9.23 6.27 12.59
C SER A 110 -8.33 5.53 11.57
N ALA A 111 -7.17 5.00 12.00
CA ALA A 111 -6.34 4.14 11.16
C ALA A 111 -7.08 2.87 10.69
N ASP A 112 -7.95 2.32 11.55
CA ASP A 112 -8.77 1.15 11.24
C ASP A 112 -9.71 1.41 10.04
N SER A 113 -10.03 2.66 9.75
CA SER A 113 -10.97 3.06 8.70
C SER A 113 -10.29 3.55 7.42
N PHE A 114 -8.99 3.85 7.45
CA PHE A 114 -8.32 4.63 6.40
C PHE A 114 -8.58 4.09 5.00
N LEU A 115 -8.35 2.78 4.76
CA LEU A 115 -8.54 2.14 3.46
C LEU A 115 -9.87 1.40 3.28
N ASN A 116 -10.80 1.47 4.24
CA ASN A 116 -12.10 0.78 4.15
C ASN A 116 -13.34 1.67 4.39
N GLY A 117 -13.15 2.92 4.84
CA GLY A 117 -14.21 3.90 5.08
C GLY A 117 -15.24 3.52 6.14
N SER A 118 -15.02 2.46 6.91
CA SER A 118 -16.00 1.96 7.87
C SER A 118 -15.70 2.48 9.26
N ASN A 119 -16.72 2.93 9.99
CA ASN A 119 -16.57 3.30 11.39
C ASN A 119 -16.02 2.09 12.19
N PRO A 120 -14.94 2.23 12.98
CA PRO A 120 -14.34 1.10 13.70
C PRO A 120 -15.28 0.43 14.72
N ARG A 121 -16.35 1.13 15.13
CA ARG A 121 -17.40 0.63 16.03
C ARG A 121 -18.61 0.05 15.28
N ALA A 122 -18.64 0.09 13.95
CA ALA A 122 -19.70 -0.53 13.17
C ALA A 122 -19.69 -2.05 13.35
N SER A 123 -20.89 -2.64 13.29
CA SER A 123 -21.08 -4.10 13.32
C SER A 123 -20.53 -4.78 12.06
N VAL A 124 -20.54 -4.07 10.94
CA VAL A 124 -20.02 -4.52 9.65
C VAL A 124 -18.89 -3.57 9.23
N ILE A 125 -17.73 -4.14 8.94
CA ILE A 125 -16.57 -3.42 8.41
C ILE A 125 -16.42 -3.82 6.93
N SER A 126 -16.22 -2.85 6.06
CA SER A 126 -15.99 -3.09 4.64
C SER A 126 -14.60 -3.72 4.41
N PRO A 127 -14.42 -4.52 3.35
CA PRO A 127 -13.07 -4.87 2.90
C PRO A 127 -12.28 -3.61 2.53
N SER A 128 -10.97 -3.65 2.75
CA SER A 128 -10.10 -2.55 2.36
C SER A 128 -9.86 -2.51 0.84
N VAL A 129 -9.52 -1.33 0.32
CA VAL A 129 -9.35 -1.06 -1.12
C VAL A 129 -8.39 -2.04 -1.80
N ASP A 130 -7.26 -2.37 -1.15
CA ASP A 130 -6.28 -3.34 -1.65
C ASP A 130 -6.87 -4.76 -1.73
N GLN A 131 -7.69 -5.15 -0.77
CA GLN A 131 -8.33 -6.46 -0.75
C GLN A 131 -9.46 -6.55 -1.78
N VAL A 132 -10.19 -5.46 -2.03
CA VAL A 132 -11.17 -5.39 -3.14
C VAL A 132 -10.47 -5.57 -4.49
N ALA A 133 -9.34 -4.90 -4.71
CA ALA A 133 -8.55 -5.09 -5.93
C ALA A 133 -7.96 -6.52 -6.03
N ALA A 134 -7.40 -7.04 -4.94
CA ALA A 134 -6.81 -8.38 -4.88
C ALA A 134 -7.84 -9.51 -5.05
N MET A 135 -9.09 -9.31 -4.64
CA MET A 135 -10.17 -10.26 -4.86
C MET A 135 -10.49 -10.43 -6.35
N HIS A 136 -10.30 -9.39 -7.16
CA HIS A 136 -10.58 -9.43 -8.60
C HIS A 136 -9.37 -9.92 -9.40
N HIS A 137 -8.20 -9.32 -9.16
CA HIS A 137 -7.00 -9.49 -9.99
C HIS A 137 -5.86 -10.26 -9.32
N GLY A 138 -5.89 -10.44 -7.99
CA GLY A 138 -4.77 -11.01 -7.22
C GLY A 138 -4.52 -12.51 -7.44
N LYS A 139 -5.22 -13.16 -8.37
CA LYS A 139 -4.95 -14.53 -8.82
C LYS A 139 -3.86 -14.61 -9.89
N GLU A 140 -3.53 -13.48 -10.50
CA GLU A 140 -2.51 -13.38 -11.56
C GLU A 140 -1.08 -13.38 -11.01
N THR A 141 -0.94 -13.11 -9.71
CA THR A 141 0.34 -13.04 -9.02
C THR A 141 0.44 -14.06 -7.88
N ARG A 142 1.68 -14.37 -7.47
CA ARG A 142 1.97 -15.28 -6.34
C ARG A 142 1.30 -14.83 -5.06
N PHE A 143 1.40 -13.54 -4.75
CA PHE A 143 0.79 -12.95 -3.57
C PHE A 143 -0.35 -12.01 -4.02
N PRO A 144 -1.60 -12.26 -3.59
CA PRO A 144 -2.72 -11.40 -3.95
C PRO A 144 -2.56 -9.96 -3.46
N SER A 145 -2.01 -9.77 -2.26
CA SER A 145 -1.65 -8.47 -1.71
C SER A 145 -0.57 -8.66 -0.64
N LEU A 146 0.34 -7.70 -0.50
CA LEU A 146 1.26 -7.61 0.63
C LEU A 146 0.69 -6.68 1.70
N VAL A 147 0.51 -7.19 2.90
CA VAL A 147 0.03 -6.42 4.06
C VAL A 147 1.21 -6.18 4.98
N LEU A 148 1.69 -4.94 5.04
CA LEU A 148 2.95 -4.57 5.69
C LEU A 148 2.71 -3.52 6.77
N GLY A 149 3.58 -3.50 7.77
CA GLY A 149 3.50 -2.54 8.88
C GLY A 149 4.80 -2.54 9.66
N ASN A 150 5.16 -1.42 10.27
CA ASN A 150 6.36 -1.36 11.10
C ASN A 150 6.19 -2.20 12.37
N GLU A 151 5.06 -2.03 13.06
CA GLU A 151 4.71 -2.73 14.29
C GLU A 151 4.47 -4.23 14.06
N GLY A 152 3.91 -4.60 12.90
CA GLY A 152 3.53 -5.97 12.57
C GLY A 152 2.31 -6.46 13.36
N GLY A 153 1.67 -7.51 12.84
CA GLY A 153 0.52 -8.17 13.46
C GLY A 153 -0.81 -7.42 13.25
N LEU A 154 -1.79 -7.73 14.11
CA LEU A 154 -3.14 -7.17 14.01
C LEU A 154 -3.29 -5.84 14.75
N GLY A 155 -2.55 -5.63 15.84
CA GLY A 155 -2.89 -4.63 16.84
C GLY A 155 -4.20 -4.96 17.54
N ILE A 156 -4.91 -3.93 18.00
CA ILE A 156 -6.24 -4.03 18.62
C ILE A 156 -7.25 -3.22 17.82
N ARG A 157 -8.55 -3.51 17.97
CA ARG A 157 -9.59 -2.65 17.40
C ARG A 157 -9.47 -1.24 17.97
N GLY A 158 -9.41 -0.25 17.09
CA GLY A 158 -9.18 1.14 17.41
C GLY A 158 -7.71 1.52 17.65
N GLY A 159 -6.80 0.61 17.32
CA GLY A 159 -5.34 0.74 17.39
C GLY A 159 -4.70 -0.34 16.51
N SER A 160 -5.22 -0.49 15.28
CA SER A 160 -4.80 -1.53 14.35
C SER A 160 -3.34 -1.36 13.93
N HIS A 161 -2.64 -2.47 13.71
CA HIS A 161 -1.30 -2.52 13.10
C HIS A 161 -1.34 -2.81 11.60
N THR A 162 -2.53 -2.74 11.00
CA THR A 162 -2.79 -3.08 9.61
C THR A 162 -3.83 -2.14 8.99
N LEU A 163 -3.71 -1.92 7.69
CA LEU A 163 -4.70 -1.21 6.88
C LEU A 163 -5.65 -2.17 6.14
N SER A 164 -5.32 -3.46 6.12
CA SER A 164 -5.98 -4.41 5.24
C SER A 164 -7.04 -5.24 5.97
N TYR A 165 -8.25 -5.21 5.42
CA TYR A 165 -9.43 -5.90 5.93
C TYR A 165 -9.99 -6.79 4.83
N ASN A 166 -10.16 -8.08 5.13
CA ASN A 166 -10.61 -9.06 4.15
C ASN A 166 -12.09 -8.86 3.74
N ARG A 167 -12.60 -9.71 2.85
CA ARG A 167 -14.00 -9.70 2.37
C ARG A 167 -15.06 -9.63 3.48
N THR A 168 -14.76 -10.18 4.65
CA THR A 168 -15.68 -10.22 5.80
C THR A 168 -15.43 -9.10 6.82
N GLY A 169 -14.63 -8.10 6.47
CA GLY A 169 -14.30 -6.99 7.38
C GLY A 169 -13.37 -7.37 8.52
N ARG A 170 -12.61 -8.47 8.40
CA ARG A 170 -11.64 -8.88 9.42
C ARG A 170 -10.25 -8.41 9.05
N ALA A 171 -9.57 -7.78 10.01
CA ALA A 171 -8.19 -7.32 9.88
C ALA A 171 -7.25 -8.47 9.49
N ILE A 172 -6.31 -8.19 8.59
CA ILE A 172 -5.28 -9.12 8.13
C ILE A 172 -3.96 -8.70 8.79
N PRO A 173 -3.24 -9.59 9.49
CA PRO A 173 -2.02 -9.22 10.19
C PRO A 173 -0.97 -8.69 9.22
N SER A 174 -0.34 -7.57 9.58
CA SER A 174 0.76 -7.02 8.81
C SER A 174 2.07 -7.76 9.08
N GLU A 175 2.92 -7.85 8.07
CA GLU A 175 4.27 -8.41 8.15
C GLU A 175 5.30 -7.29 8.37
N ASN A 176 6.24 -7.52 9.28
CA ASN A 176 7.36 -6.61 9.55
C ASN A 176 8.73 -7.30 9.54
N ASN A 177 8.78 -8.62 9.32
CA ASN A 177 10.02 -9.37 9.32
C ASN A 177 10.65 -9.34 7.92
N LEU A 178 11.63 -8.45 7.72
CA LEU A 178 12.32 -8.28 6.43
C LEU A 178 12.92 -9.59 5.87
N PRO A 179 13.63 -10.44 6.64
CA PRO A 179 14.18 -11.68 6.12
C PRO A 179 13.09 -12.66 5.66
N ARG A 180 12.00 -12.80 6.44
CA ARG A 180 10.87 -13.67 6.10
C ARG A 180 10.16 -13.18 4.85
N LEU A 181 9.97 -11.87 4.71
CA LEU A 181 9.35 -11.28 3.53
C LEU A 181 10.21 -11.51 2.28
N TYR A 182 11.52 -11.24 2.36
CA TYR A 182 12.47 -11.54 1.29
C TYR A 182 12.45 -13.03 0.92
N ASN A 183 12.51 -13.92 1.92
CA ASN A 183 12.52 -15.35 1.67
C ASN A 183 11.26 -15.82 0.94
N ARG A 184 10.10 -15.31 1.35
CA ARG A 184 8.81 -15.63 0.71
C ARG A 184 8.72 -15.14 -0.73
N LEU A 185 9.28 -13.96 -1.02
CA LEU A 185 9.19 -13.34 -2.33
C LEU A 185 10.22 -13.89 -3.32
N PHE A 186 11.47 -14.04 -2.90
CA PHE A 186 12.61 -14.14 -3.82
C PHE A 186 13.56 -15.32 -3.54
N ASN A 187 13.62 -15.84 -2.31
CA ASN A 187 14.58 -16.89 -1.99
C ASN A 187 14.15 -18.26 -2.54
N SER A 188 14.89 -18.72 -3.55
CA SER A 188 14.70 -20.00 -4.25
C SER A 188 15.54 -21.16 -3.68
N ASP A 189 16.21 -20.98 -2.54
CA ASP A 189 16.91 -22.08 -1.86
C ASP A 189 15.96 -23.27 -1.65
N PRO A 190 16.32 -24.49 -2.13
CA PRO A 190 15.49 -25.67 -1.99
C PRO A 190 15.06 -25.99 -0.55
N ALA A 191 15.91 -25.71 0.45
CA ALA A 191 15.59 -25.92 1.86
C ALA A 191 14.51 -24.93 2.34
N VAL A 192 14.61 -23.66 1.94
CA VAL A 192 13.61 -22.63 2.26
C VAL A 192 12.27 -22.95 1.60
N VAL A 193 12.29 -23.33 0.32
CA VAL A 193 11.07 -23.72 -0.41
C VAL A 193 10.43 -24.99 0.20
N ALA A 194 11.24 -25.96 0.63
CA ALA A 194 10.74 -27.17 1.29
C ALA A 194 10.10 -26.86 2.66
N GLU A 195 10.69 -25.95 3.44
CA GLU A 195 10.12 -25.47 4.70
C GLU A 195 8.77 -24.77 4.47
N GLU A 196 8.67 -23.91 3.47
CA GLU A 196 7.41 -23.24 3.09
C GLU A 196 6.32 -24.24 2.70
N LYS A 197 6.65 -25.24 1.87
CA LYS A 197 5.71 -26.30 1.49
C LYS A 197 5.22 -27.08 2.70
N THR A 198 6.12 -27.41 3.63
CA THR A 198 5.79 -28.09 4.89
C THR A 198 4.86 -27.24 5.75
N LEU A 199 5.11 -25.93 5.83
CA LEU A 199 4.25 -24.99 6.56
C LEU A 199 2.84 -24.94 5.95
N TYR A 200 2.71 -24.85 4.62
CA TYR A 200 1.41 -24.84 3.94
C TYR A 200 0.69 -26.18 4.05
N GLN A 201 1.41 -27.30 4.10
CA GLN A 201 0.84 -28.62 4.39
C GLN A 201 0.21 -28.62 5.79
N ARG A 202 1.03 -28.35 6.81
CA ARG A 202 0.59 -28.30 8.22
C ARG A 202 -0.59 -27.35 8.46
N ASN A 203 -0.56 -26.17 7.85
CA ASN A 203 -1.65 -25.19 8.00
C ASN A 203 -2.95 -25.69 7.36
N GLY A 204 -2.88 -26.40 6.23
CA GLY A 204 -4.08 -27.02 5.64
C GLY A 204 -4.66 -28.10 6.54
N ASP A 205 -3.82 -28.97 7.10
CA ASP A 205 -4.28 -30.03 8.01
C ASP A 205 -4.90 -29.46 9.31
N LEU A 206 -4.45 -28.28 9.75
CA LEU A 206 -5.08 -27.55 10.86
C LEU A 206 -6.45 -27.01 10.47
N VAL A 207 -6.56 -26.40 9.29
CA VAL A 207 -7.83 -25.88 8.77
C VAL A 207 -8.85 -27.00 8.59
N ASP A 208 -8.44 -28.14 8.03
CA ASP A 208 -9.31 -29.30 7.85
C ASP A 208 -9.86 -29.82 9.18
N ARG A 209 -9.01 -29.92 10.20
CA ARG A 209 -9.43 -30.29 11.58
C ARG A 209 -10.40 -29.28 12.20
N VAL A 210 -10.19 -27.98 11.98
CA VAL A 210 -11.11 -26.93 12.45
C VAL A 210 -12.45 -27.03 11.75
N LEU A 211 -12.46 -27.27 10.42
CA LEU A 211 -13.67 -27.44 9.64
C LEU A 211 -14.47 -28.68 10.06
N GLU A 212 -13.78 -29.81 10.32
CA GLU A 212 -14.39 -31.03 10.86
C GLU A 212 -14.99 -30.80 12.25
N SER A 213 -14.22 -30.23 13.17
CA SER A 213 -14.68 -29.92 14.54
C SER A 213 -15.89 -28.99 14.53
N ALA A 214 -15.90 -28.00 13.63
CA ALA A 214 -17.02 -27.09 13.48
C ALA A 214 -18.27 -27.80 12.95
N ARG A 215 -18.15 -28.69 11.95
CA ARG A 215 -19.27 -29.51 11.45
C ARG A 215 -19.88 -30.37 12.56
N ASP A 216 -19.06 -30.90 13.45
CA ASP A 216 -19.48 -31.70 14.59
C ASP A 216 -20.20 -30.87 15.64
N LEU A 217 -19.68 -29.69 15.95
CA LEU A 217 -20.32 -28.74 16.86
C LEU A 217 -21.67 -28.27 16.33
N LYS A 218 -21.79 -27.97 15.03
CA LYS A 218 -23.04 -27.55 14.39
C LYS A 218 -24.20 -28.52 14.62
N ARG A 219 -23.91 -29.83 14.71
CA ARG A 219 -24.91 -30.88 14.98
C ARG A 219 -25.41 -30.90 16.43
N ARG A 220 -24.75 -30.19 17.34
CA ARG A 220 -24.98 -30.24 18.80
C ARG A 220 -25.46 -28.91 19.39
N VAL A 221 -25.46 -27.82 18.63
CA VAL A 221 -25.82 -26.48 19.11
C VAL A 221 -27.15 -26.00 18.54
N SER A 222 -27.67 -24.91 19.11
CA SER A 222 -28.93 -24.30 18.68
C SER A 222 -28.86 -23.74 17.25
N LEU A 223 -30.01 -23.38 16.67
CA LEU A 223 -30.04 -22.72 15.36
C LEU A 223 -29.33 -21.36 15.38
N GLU A 224 -29.41 -20.62 16.49
CA GLU A 224 -28.78 -19.31 16.63
C GLU A 224 -27.26 -19.42 16.70
N ASP A 225 -26.75 -20.36 17.51
CA ASP A 225 -25.32 -20.64 17.58
C ASP A 225 -24.77 -21.13 16.24
N ASN A 226 -25.57 -21.91 15.50
CA ASN A 226 -25.22 -22.36 14.15
C ASN A 226 -24.96 -21.20 13.19
N ARG A 227 -25.72 -20.10 13.27
CA ARG A 227 -25.50 -18.89 12.46
C ARG A 227 -24.16 -18.23 12.80
N GLN A 228 -23.81 -18.17 14.08
CA GLN A 228 -22.52 -17.63 14.53
C GLN A 228 -21.35 -18.51 14.04
N ILE A 229 -21.50 -19.83 14.11
CA ILE A 229 -20.50 -20.78 13.58
C ILE A 229 -20.35 -20.61 12.06
N ASP A 230 -21.44 -20.40 11.32
CA ASP A 230 -21.37 -20.19 9.87
C ASP A 230 -20.57 -18.94 9.49
N SER A 231 -20.75 -17.84 10.22
CA SER A 231 -19.93 -16.63 10.06
C SER A 231 -18.45 -16.90 10.32
N TYR A 232 -18.13 -17.66 11.37
CA TYR A 232 -16.75 -18.07 11.67
C TYR A 232 -16.18 -18.95 10.55
N LEU A 233 -16.94 -19.94 10.07
CA LEU A 233 -16.48 -20.88 9.04
C LEU A 233 -16.26 -20.21 7.69
N GLU A 234 -16.97 -19.13 7.38
CA GLU A 234 -16.69 -18.36 6.17
C GLU A 234 -15.28 -17.77 6.19
N SER A 235 -14.81 -17.29 7.35
CA SER A 235 -13.44 -16.82 7.53
C SER A 235 -12.42 -17.94 7.39
N VAL A 236 -12.70 -19.12 7.94
CA VAL A 236 -11.83 -20.30 7.84
C VAL A 236 -11.67 -20.74 6.38
N ARG A 237 -12.76 -20.74 5.60
CA ARG A 237 -12.72 -21.04 4.15
C ARG A 237 -11.87 -20.04 3.36
N ALA A 238 -11.78 -18.78 3.79
CA ALA A 238 -10.88 -17.81 3.15
C ALA A 238 -9.40 -18.20 3.37
N VAL A 239 -9.06 -18.68 4.57
CA VAL A 239 -7.73 -19.19 4.90
C VAL A 239 -7.42 -20.45 4.09
N GLU A 240 -8.37 -21.39 4.00
CA GLU A 240 -8.26 -22.61 3.19
C GLU A 240 -7.90 -22.29 1.72
N ARG A 241 -8.67 -21.39 1.09
CA ARG A 241 -8.42 -20.95 -0.30
C ARG A 241 -7.04 -20.30 -0.47
N ASN A 242 -6.58 -19.56 0.54
CA ASN A 242 -5.25 -18.96 0.49
C ASN A 242 -4.15 -20.03 0.59
N ILE A 243 -4.28 -21.01 1.48
CA ILE A 243 -3.32 -22.11 1.60
C ILE A 243 -3.25 -22.92 0.32
N ALA A 244 -4.40 -23.26 -0.28
CA ALA A 244 -4.46 -23.98 -1.55
C ALA A 244 -3.70 -23.24 -2.67
N ARG A 245 -3.90 -21.92 -2.75
CA ARG A 245 -3.17 -21.04 -3.67
C ARG A 245 -1.66 -21.04 -3.39
N MET A 246 -1.25 -20.88 -2.13
CA MET A 246 0.17 -20.87 -1.76
C MET A 246 0.85 -22.18 -2.12
N ARG A 247 0.17 -23.33 -1.97
CA ARG A 247 0.65 -24.64 -2.42
C ARG A 247 0.86 -24.67 -3.93
N GLN A 248 -0.10 -24.18 -4.72
CA GLN A 248 0.03 -24.11 -6.18
C GLN A 248 1.23 -23.26 -6.62
N TRP A 249 1.43 -22.11 -5.99
CA TRP A 249 2.57 -21.23 -6.32
C TRP A 249 3.91 -21.73 -5.78
N ALA A 250 3.91 -22.60 -4.76
CA ALA A 250 5.15 -23.16 -4.21
C ALA A 250 5.91 -24.04 -5.22
N ASP A 251 5.23 -24.54 -6.26
CA ASP A 251 5.86 -25.27 -7.37
C ASP A 251 6.29 -24.34 -8.53
N THR A 252 5.88 -23.08 -8.51
CA THR A 252 6.35 -22.08 -9.48
C THR A 252 7.70 -21.54 -9.02
N PRO A 253 8.70 -21.36 -9.90
CA PRO A 253 9.96 -20.70 -9.55
C PRO A 253 9.72 -19.27 -9.03
N LYS A 254 10.50 -18.84 -8.03
CA LYS A 254 10.50 -17.43 -7.60
C LYS A 254 11.38 -16.60 -8.53
N PRO A 255 11.13 -15.29 -8.65
CA PRO A 255 12.03 -14.40 -9.38
C PRO A 255 13.44 -14.42 -8.79
N ASP A 256 14.46 -14.35 -9.66
CA ASP A 256 15.85 -14.26 -9.24
C ASP A 256 16.20 -12.82 -8.87
N VAL A 257 16.25 -12.57 -7.56
CA VAL A 257 16.57 -11.26 -6.98
C VAL A 257 17.56 -11.48 -5.84
N SER A 258 18.76 -10.94 -5.97
CA SER A 258 19.77 -10.97 -4.90
C SER A 258 19.31 -10.13 -3.71
N GLY A 259 19.51 -10.67 -2.51
CA GLY A 259 19.29 -9.98 -1.24
C GLY A 259 20.52 -9.28 -0.70
N GLU A 260 21.65 -9.32 -1.39
CA GLU A 260 22.94 -8.76 -0.91
C GLU A 260 22.87 -7.24 -0.67
N ASP A 261 22.13 -6.53 -1.51
CA ASP A 261 21.94 -5.08 -1.40
C ASP A 261 20.81 -4.68 -0.42
N LEU A 262 20.16 -5.66 0.23
CA LEU A 262 19.07 -5.42 1.17
C LEU A 262 19.56 -5.52 2.61
N ALA A 263 19.26 -4.51 3.43
CA ALA A 263 19.55 -4.52 4.85
C ALA A 263 18.50 -5.32 5.64
N LEU A 264 18.39 -6.63 5.35
CA LEU A 264 17.36 -7.53 5.92
C LEU A 264 17.44 -7.66 7.45
N LYS A 265 18.52 -7.21 8.09
CA LYS A 265 18.70 -7.24 9.54
C LYS A 265 18.35 -5.92 10.23
N ALA A 266 17.96 -4.89 9.47
CA ALA A 266 17.55 -3.62 10.04
C ALA A 266 16.39 -3.79 11.03
N THR A 267 16.34 -2.92 12.03
CA THR A 267 15.34 -2.98 13.10
C THR A 267 14.80 -1.58 13.40
N VAL A 268 13.94 -1.48 14.42
CA VAL A 268 13.44 -0.19 14.95
C VAL A 268 14.54 0.76 15.43
N ALA A 269 15.76 0.28 15.67
CA ALA A 269 16.91 1.12 15.99
C ALA A 269 17.48 1.86 14.76
N GLU A 270 17.17 1.39 13.54
CA GLU A 270 17.61 1.98 12.27
C GLU A 270 16.39 2.25 11.36
N PRO A 271 15.46 3.16 11.76
CA PRO A 271 14.17 3.24 11.07
C PRO A 271 14.26 3.60 9.60
N ALA A 272 15.21 4.46 9.21
CA ALA A 272 15.46 4.83 7.82
C ALA A 272 15.77 3.58 6.99
N VAL A 273 16.78 2.82 7.40
CA VAL A 273 17.26 1.61 6.72
C VAL A 273 16.17 0.55 6.66
N PHE A 274 15.40 0.38 7.74
CA PHE A 274 14.28 -0.55 7.76
C PHE A 274 13.20 -0.18 6.74
N ILE A 275 12.75 1.08 6.72
CA ILE A 275 11.70 1.56 5.81
C ILE A 275 12.20 1.52 4.36
N GLU A 276 13.44 1.93 4.09
CA GLU A 276 14.07 1.83 2.76
C GLU A 276 14.15 0.38 2.27
N THR A 277 14.46 -0.56 3.17
CA THR A 277 14.48 -1.98 2.84
C THR A 277 13.08 -2.51 2.56
N MET A 278 12.08 -2.12 3.35
CA MET A 278 10.68 -2.49 3.11
C MET A 278 10.17 -1.92 1.77
N TYR A 279 10.44 -0.65 1.48
CA TYR A 279 10.14 -0.01 0.20
C TYR A 279 10.86 -0.69 -0.97
N SER A 280 12.12 -1.12 -0.78
CA SER A 280 12.85 -1.90 -1.78
C SER A 280 12.19 -3.26 -2.03
N LEU A 281 11.71 -3.95 -1.00
CA LEU A 281 10.97 -5.21 -1.14
C LEU A 281 9.65 -5.01 -1.89
N VAL A 282 8.90 -3.94 -1.59
CA VAL A 282 7.67 -3.57 -2.34
C VAL A 282 7.99 -3.28 -3.81
N TYR A 283 9.00 -2.45 -4.07
CA TYR A 283 9.44 -2.12 -5.43
C TYR A 283 9.85 -3.39 -6.20
N LEU A 284 10.63 -4.28 -5.60
CA LEU A 284 11.06 -5.53 -6.23
C LEU A 284 9.87 -6.47 -6.46
N ALA A 285 8.91 -6.51 -5.54
CA ALA A 285 7.69 -7.31 -5.70
C ALA A 285 6.84 -6.81 -6.87
N PHE A 286 6.75 -5.50 -7.07
CA PHE A 286 6.09 -4.88 -8.22
C PHE A 286 6.86 -5.11 -9.52
N ARG A 287 8.18 -4.93 -9.52
CA ARG A 287 9.06 -5.15 -10.68
C ARG A 287 8.97 -6.59 -11.20
N THR A 288 8.86 -7.55 -10.29
CA THR A 288 8.83 -8.98 -10.62
C THR A 288 7.42 -9.55 -10.80
N ASP A 289 6.39 -8.70 -10.73
CA ASP A 289 4.97 -9.07 -10.70
C ASP A 289 4.65 -10.17 -9.65
N SER A 290 5.41 -10.17 -8.53
CA SER A 290 5.15 -11.07 -7.39
C SER A 290 3.86 -10.69 -6.67
N THR A 291 3.51 -9.40 -6.70
CA THR A 291 2.21 -8.85 -6.35
C THR A 291 1.96 -7.57 -7.15
N ARG A 292 0.70 -7.15 -7.22
CA ARG A 292 0.29 -5.84 -7.75
C ARG A 292 -0.28 -4.91 -6.68
N TYR A 293 -0.54 -5.43 -5.48
CA TYR A 293 -1.22 -4.71 -4.41
C TYR A 293 -0.40 -4.80 -3.14
N ALA A 294 -0.18 -3.66 -2.49
CA ALA A 294 0.49 -3.61 -1.21
C ALA A 294 -0.11 -2.52 -0.33
N THR A 295 -0.10 -2.75 0.98
CA THR A 295 -0.35 -1.74 2.00
C THR A 295 0.81 -1.72 2.96
N TYR A 296 1.17 -0.54 3.45
CA TYR A 296 2.24 -0.39 4.43
C TYR A 296 1.87 0.68 5.47
N MET A 297 1.59 0.23 6.69
CA MET A 297 1.42 1.09 7.85
C MET A 297 2.80 1.49 8.40
N LEU A 298 3.24 2.70 8.08
CA LEU A 298 4.52 3.25 8.55
C LEU A 298 4.47 3.59 10.03
N GLN A 299 3.30 3.98 10.52
CA GLN A 299 3.09 4.23 11.94
C GLN A 299 1.65 3.94 12.31
N THR A 300 1.46 3.23 13.42
CA THR A 300 0.14 3.02 14.03
C THR A 300 -0.35 4.25 14.78
N MET A 301 -1.61 4.19 15.23
CA MET A 301 -2.17 5.14 16.21
C MET A 301 -1.97 4.66 17.66
N GLY A 302 -1.40 3.46 17.83
CA GLY A 302 -1.16 2.85 19.13
C GLY A 302 0.25 3.15 19.62
N SER A 303 0.48 2.92 20.91
CA SER A 303 1.82 2.99 21.48
C SER A 303 2.58 1.68 21.19
N GLY A 304 3.83 1.81 20.78
CA GLY A 304 4.71 0.67 20.51
C GLY A 304 6.16 1.11 20.35
N VAL A 305 7.07 0.17 20.14
CA VAL A 305 8.51 0.48 19.97
C VAL A 305 8.78 1.43 18.79
N TRP A 306 7.91 1.42 17.78
CA TRP A 306 8.00 2.30 16.63
C TRP A 306 7.48 3.72 16.87
N ASP A 307 6.77 3.99 17.98
CA ASP A 307 6.38 5.36 18.36
C ASP A 307 7.60 6.24 18.63
N ASP A 308 8.71 5.63 19.08
CA ASP A 308 10.00 6.29 19.27
C ASP A 308 10.81 6.49 17.98
N MET A 309 10.23 6.21 16.80
CA MET A 309 10.89 6.42 15.51
C MET A 309 11.52 7.81 15.35
N PRO A 310 10.88 8.94 15.72
CA PRO A 310 11.53 10.25 15.62
C PRO A 310 12.77 10.38 16.51
N LYS A 311 12.81 9.68 17.66
CA LYS A 311 13.99 9.63 18.53
C LYS A 311 15.10 8.83 17.88
N ASN A 312 14.79 7.63 17.38
CA ASN A 312 15.76 6.71 16.81
C ASN A 312 16.34 7.22 15.49
N ALA A 313 15.51 7.84 14.64
CA ALA A 313 15.93 8.31 13.32
C ALA A 313 16.58 9.70 13.34
N LEU A 314 16.13 10.60 14.22
CA LEU A 314 16.47 12.03 14.15
C LEU A 314 17.01 12.60 15.48
N GLY A 315 17.09 11.81 16.54
CA GLY A 315 17.53 12.28 17.86
C GLY A 315 16.56 13.28 18.50
N LEU A 316 15.29 13.30 18.09
CA LEU A 316 14.29 14.17 18.70
C LEU A 316 13.96 13.70 20.12
N ASN A 317 13.58 14.63 21.00
CA ASN A 317 13.34 14.36 22.43
C ASN A 317 11.91 13.86 22.73
N ALA A 318 11.14 13.47 21.72
CA ALA A 318 9.74 13.06 21.86
C ALA A 318 9.39 11.95 20.85
N ASN A 319 8.44 11.10 21.23
CA ASN A 319 7.85 10.11 20.32
C ASN A 319 6.90 10.80 19.34
N HIS A 320 6.46 10.08 18.30
CA HIS A 320 5.63 10.68 17.27
C HIS A 320 4.29 11.18 17.82
N HIS A 321 3.64 10.39 18.69
CA HIS A 321 2.38 10.80 19.29
C HIS A 321 2.48 12.14 20.04
N LEU A 322 3.53 12.36 20.85
CA LEU A 322 3.76 13.62 21.56
C LEU A 322 4.15 14.77 20.63
N LEU A 323 4.96 14.51 19.58
CA LEU A 323 5.26 15.54 18.58
C LEU A 323 3.98 16.09 17.94
N ALA A 324 3.06 15.18 17.57
CA ALA A 324 1.79 15.53 16.97
C ALA A 324 0.91 16.38 17.92
N HIS A 325 0.77 15.95 19.18
CA HIS A 325 0.06 16.74 20.20
C HIS A 325 0.66 18.14 20.40
N ASN A 326 1.98 18.25 20.48
CA ASN A 326 2.66 19.51 20.71
C ASN A 326 2.46 20.48 19.54
N ALA A 327 2.50 20.00 18.30
CA ALA A 327 2.30 20.82 17.11
C ALA A 327 0.88 21.44 17.06
N ALA A 328 -0.12 20.78 17.65
CA ALA A 328 -1.51 21.25 17.68
C ALA A 328 -1.77 22.48 18.58
N GLY A 329 -0.78 23.00 19.30
CA GLY A 329 -0.98 24.16 20.19
C GLY A 329 0.25 24.88 20.75
N SER A 330 1.48 24.41 20.52
CA SER A 330 2.68 24.89 21.24
C SER A 330 3.62 25.81 20.45
N GLY A 331 3.14 26.40 19.35
CA GLY A 331 3.87 27.42 18.58
C GLY A 331 4.93 26.88 17.61
N ALA A 332 5.76 27.77 17.07
CA ALA A 332 6.57 27.50 15.89
C ALA A 332 7.63 26.38 16.06
N LYS A 333 8.19 26.21 17.26
CA LYS A 333 9.19 25.17 17.53
C LYS A 333 8.60 23.77 17.49
N ALA A 334 7.39 23.58 18.00
CA ALA A 334 6.71 22.28 17.95
C ALA A 334 6.35 21.89 16.51
N MET A 335 5.89 22.86 15.72
CA MET A 335 5.67 22.68 14.28
C MET A 335 6.94 22.31 13.53
N GLU A 336 8.07 22.94 13.84
CA GLU A 336 9.37 22.58 13.27
C GLU A 336 9.77 21.15 13.62
N GLN A 337 9.59 20.71 14.87
CA GLN A 337 9.95 19.34 15.28
C GLN A 337 9.12 18.27 14.58
N LEU A 338 7.79 18.44 14.53
CA LEU A 338 6.93 17.53 13.77
C LEU A 338 7.22 17.62 12.27
N GLY A 339 7.36 18.83 11.73
CA GLY A 339 7.70 19.04 10.33
C GLY A 339 9.05 18.46 9.91
N THR A 340 10.01 18.35 10.83
CA THR A 340 11.29 17.65 10.61
C THR A 340 11.09 16.14 10.52
N TYR A 341 10.16 15.58 11.31
CA TYR A 341 9.77 14.19 11.19
C TYR A 341 8.95 13.91 9.92
N ASP A 342 8.05 14.84 9.53
CA ASP A 342 7.35 14.77 8.24
C ASP A 342 8.35 14.77 7.07
N LYS A 343 9.40 15.60 7.16
CA LYS A 343 10.51 15.62 6.18
C LYS A 343 11.17 14.26 6.06
N PHE A 344 11.47 13.61 7.18
CA PHE A 344 12.06 12.27 7.17
C PHE A 344 11.18 11.27 6.40
N GLN A 345 9.87 11.25 6.65
CA GLN A 345 8.94 10.39 5.91
C GLN A 345 8.85 10.75 4.41
N ALA A 346 8.77 12.05 4.11
CA ALA A 346 8.68 12.55 2.74
C ALA A 346 9.95 12.27 1.91
N ASP A 347 11.13 12.34 2.53
CA ASP A 347 12.40 12.02 1.87
C ASP A 347 12.47 10.55 1.46
N LEU A 348 12.05 9.64 2.34
CA LEU A 348 11.97 8.19 2.08
C LEU A 348 10.94 7.88 0.97
N LEU A 349 9.75 8.47 1.06
CA LEU A 349 8.73 8.33 0.04
C LEU A 349 9.22 8.85 -1.33
N ALA A 350 9.83 10.03 -1.36
CA ALA A 350 10.37 10.60 -2.59
C ALA A 350 11.46 9.72 -3.21
N GLY A 351 12.25 9.01 -2.40
CA GLY A 351 13.21 8.02 -2.87
C GLY A 351 12.53 6.85 -3.60
N LEU A 352 11.48 6.27 -3.01
CA LEU A 352 10.69 5.21 -3.63
C LEU A 352 10.03 5.68 -4.93
N LEU A 353 9.35 6.82 -4.90
CA LEU A 353 8.63 7.36 -6.06
C LEU A 353 9.58 7.69 -7.22
N ARG A 354 10.74 8.29 -6.95
CA ARG A 354 11.77 8.52 -7.99
C ARG A 354 12.24 7.20 -8.59
N ARG A 355 12.51 6.19 -7.77
CA ARG A 355 12.91 4.86 -8.27
C ARG A 355 11.84 4.23 -9.17
N MET A 356 10.56 4.40 -8.84
CA MET A 356 9.45 3.94 -9.70
C MET A 356 9.33 4.76 -11.00
N ALA A 357 9.50 6.08 -10.93
CA ALA A 357 9.52 6.96 -12.10
C ALA A 357 10.70 6.67 -13.03
N ASP A 358 11.86 6.30 -12.48
CA ASP A 358 13.07 5.99 -13.25
C ASP A 358 13.08 4.56 -13.80
N THR A 359 12.05 3.74 -13.51
CA THR A 359 11.95 2.36 -13.98
C THR A 359 11.02 2.29 -15.20
N PRO A 360 11.54 2.07 -16.42
CA PRO A 360 10.70 1.99 -17.63
C PRO A 360 9.81 0.74 -17.63
N GLU A 361 8.57 0.90 -18.11
CA GLU A 361 7.62 -0.17 -18.40
C GLU A 361 6.91 0.10 -19.72
N ALA A 362 6.11 -0.86 -20.23
CA ALA A 362 5.41 -0.70 -21.50
C ALA A 362 4.55 0.58 -21.50
N GLY A 363 4.87 1.50 -22.42
CA GLY A 363 4.16 2.77 -22.57
C GLY A 363 4.47 3.82 -21.50
N GLY A 364 5.39 3.63 -20.57
CA GLY A 364 5.68 4.65 -19.55
C GLY A 364 6.71 4.18 -18.52
N THR A 365 6.45 4.51 -17.26
CA THR A 365 7.28 4.12 -16.11
C THR A 365 6.46 3.27 -15.15
N MET A 366 7.11 2.59 -14.22
CA MET A 366 6.42 1.85 -13.16
C MET A 366 5.48 2.78 -12.36
N LEU A 367 5.88 4.04 -12.12
CA LEU A 367 5.03 4.99 -11.41
C LEU A 367 3.79 5.37 -12.24
N ASP A 368 3.91 5.50 -13.56
CA ASP A 368 2.75 5.77 -14.41
C ASP A 368 1.69 4.66 -14.36
N HIS A 369 2.09 3.43 -14.04
CA HIS A 369 1.22 2.24 -13.91
C HIS A 369 0.91 1.86 -12.45
N THR A 370 1.30 2.70 -11.49
CA THR A 370 1.11 2.46 -10.04
C THR A 370 0.42 3.64 -9.37
N LEU A 371 -0.68 3.37 -8.66
CA LEU A 371 -1.31 4.36 -7.77
C LEU A 371 -0.71 4.24 -6.38
N VAL A 372 0.01 5.26 -5.93
CA VAL A 372 0.56 5.32 -4.56
C VAL A 372 -0.23 6.34 -3.75
N LEU A 373 -1.04 5.86 -2.81
CA LEU A 373 -1.81 6.69 -1.89
C LEU A 373 -1.03 6.80 -0.57
N PHE A 374 -0.70 8.01 -0.15
CA PHE A 374 0.00 8.30 1.10
C PHE A 374 -0.77 9.34 1.91
N GLY A 375 -0.89 9.13 3.21
CA GLY A 375 -1.49 10.13 4.08
C GLY A 375 -1.71 9.66 5.50
N CYS A 376 -2.58 10.37 6.20
CA CYS A 376 -3.07 10.01 7.52
C CYS A 376 -4.57 10.23 7.62
N SER A 377 -5.16 9.84 8.75
CA SER A 377 -6.59 9.99 9.03
C SER A 377 -6.87 11.12 10.02
N ASN A 378 -5.92 12.05 10.18
CA ASN A 378 -5.99 13.17 11.12
C ASN A 378 -5.39 14.46 10.55
N SER A 379 -6.20 15.49 10.27
CA SER A 379 -5.67 16.84 9.93
C SER A 379 -4.86 17.47 11.05
N LYS A 380 -5.30 17.25 12.29
CA LYS A 380 -4.57 17.51 13.52
C LYS A 380 -4.79 16.31 14.43
N THR A 381 -3.89 16.10 15.38
CA THR A 381 -3.98 14.98 16.33
C THR A 381 -5.40 14.87 16.92
N HIS A 382 -6.02 13.71 16.69
CA HIS A 382 -7.38 13.34 17.10
C HIS A 382 -8.54 14.07 16.40
N VAL A 383 -8.27 14.81 15.34
CA VAL A 383 -9.30 15.42 14.48
C VAL A 383 -9.46 14.58 13.23
N ASN A 384 -10.52 13.77 13.16
CA ASN A 384 -10.80 12.84 12.06
C ASN A 384 -11.47 13.54 10.86
N ARG A 385 -10.99 14.72 10.47
CA ARG A 385 -11.45 15.52 9.33
C ARG A 385 -10.29 15.98 8.48
N ASP A 386 -10.58 16.40 7.25
CA ASP A 386 -9.63 17.04 6.32
C ASP A 386 -8.32 16.26 6.19
N TYR A 387 -8.41 14.98 5.83
CA TYR A 387 -7.24 14.11 5.77
C TYR A 387 -6.18 14.68 4.83
N PRO A 388 -4.92 14.82 5.28
CA PRO A 388 -3.80 15.13 4.41
C PRO A 388 -3.44 13.91 3.59
N LEU A 389 -3.80 13.98 2.31
CA LEU A 389 -3.68 12.89 1.36
C LEU A 389 -2.86 13.33 0.16
N LEU A 390 -2.04 12.41 -0.33
CA LEU A 390 -1.25 12.52 -1.54
C LEU A 390 -1.49 11.27 -2.38
N LEU A 391 -1.81 11.46 -3.66
CA LEU A 391 -1.86 10.39 -4.65
C LEU A 391 -0.74 10.62 -5.67
N ALA A 392 0.12 9.63 -5.87
CA ALA A 392 1.19 9.67 -6.87
C ALA A 392 0.97 8.63 -7.97
N GLY A 393 1.43 8.97 -9.17
CA GLY A 393 1.48 8.06 -10.31
C GLY A 393 0.13 7.80 -10.98
N GLY A 394 0.04 6.70 -11.72
CA GLY A 394 -1.20 6.26 -12.36
C GLY A 394 -1.61 7.04 -13.61
N GLN A 395 -0.74 7.84 -14.22
CA GLN A 395 -1.05 8.58 -15.45
C GLN A 395 -1.43 7.65 -16.60
N ARG A 396 -0.84 6.45 -16.67
CA ARG A 396 -1.23 5.41 -17.65
C ARG A 396 -2.45 4.61 -17.23
N LEU A 397 -2.96 4.87 -16.03
CA LEU A 397 -4.23 4.37 -15.54
C LEU A 397 -5.34 5.43 -15.67
N GLY A 398 -5.09 6.55 -16.35
CA GLY A 398 -6.09 7.61 -16.59
C GLY A 398 -6.27 8.59 -15.43
N VAL A 399 -5.27 8.71 -14.54
CA VAL A 399 -5.27 9.70 -13.46
C VAL A 399 -4.53 10.96 -13.91
N ARG A 400 -5.14 12.13 -13.72
CA ARG A 400 -4.51 13.43 -13.91
C ARG A 400 -3.73 13.80 -12.65
N GLN A 401 -2.50 14.28 -12.85
CA GLN A 401 -1.59 14.67 -11.77
C GLN A 401 -1.17 16.14 -11.90
N GLY A 402 -0.47 16.66 -10.89
CA GLY A 402 0.08 18.02 -10.88
C GLY A 402 -0.79 19.07 -10.19
N SER A 403 -1.77 18.65 -9.38
CA SER A 403 -2.77 19.56 -8.79
C SER A 403 -2.90 19.45 -7.27
N PHE A 404 -3.13 20.59 -6.63
CA PHE A 404 -3.66 20.65 -5.26
C PHE A 404 -5.18 20.79 -5.34
N HIS A 405 -5.91 19.81 -4.83
CA HIS A 405 -7.36 19.80 -4.82
C HIS A 405 -7.89 20.20 -3.44
N ASP A 406 -8.61 21.31 -3.40
CA ASP A 406 -9.29 21.81 -2.21
C ASP A 406 -10.78 21.47 -2.25
N PHE A 407 -11.19 20.54 -1.41
CA PHE A 407 -12.57 20.06 -1.28
C PHE A 407 -13.22 20.48 0.05
N ALA A 408 -12.67 21.47 0.77
CA ALA A 408 -13.14 21.85 2.11
C ALA A 408 -14.63 22.18 2.21
N ASN A 409 -15.24 22.64 1.11
CA ASN A 409 -16.66 23.00 1.04
C ASN A 409 -17.49 22.06 0.16
N ALA A 410 -16.92 20.91 -0.26
CA ALA A 410 -17.56 20.00 -1.20
C ALA A 410 -18.31 18.84 -0.51
N ASP A 411 -18.10 18.63 0.80
CA ASP A 411 -18.65 17.52 1.59
C ASP A 411 -18.47 16.15 0.90
N LEU A 412 -17.30 15.94 0.27
CA LEU A 412 -16.99 14.71 -0.46
C LEU A 412 -16.34 13.66 0.44
N PRO A 413 -16.89 12.43 0.50
CA PRO A 413 -16.26 11.34 1.23
C PRO A 413 -14.92 10.96 0.60
N PHE A 414 -13.91 10.69 1.43
CA PHE A 414 -12.64 10.11 1.01
C PHE A 414 -12.83 8.76 0.28
N SER A 415 -13.89 8.01 0.60
CA SER A 415 -14.28 6.83 -0.17
C SER A 415 -14.52 7.09 -1.66
N ASN A 416 -14.81 8.33 -2.10
CA ASN A 416 -14.88 8.66 -3.53
C ASN A 416 -13.52 8.52 -4.20
N LEU A 417 -12.43 8.92 -3.53
CA LEU A 417 -11.08 8.71 -4.04
C LEU A 417 -10.73 7.22 -4.10
N LEU A 418 -11.11 6.45 -3.07
CA LEU A 418 -10.88 4.99 -3.03
C LEU A 418 -11.68 4.26 -4.10
N LEU A 419 -12.93 4.67 -4.36
CA LEU A 419 -13.74 4.16 -5.47
C LEU A 419 -13.10 4.48 -6.83
N THR A 420 -12.61 5.71 -7.00
CA THR A 420 -11.91 6.14 -8.21
C THR A 420 -10.66 5.29 -8.45
N ILE A 421 -9.84 5.05 -7.42
CA ILE A 421 -8.68 4.15 -7.47
C ILE A 421 -9.10 2.74 -7.94
N LEU A 422 -10.16 2.16 -7.37
CA LEU A 422 -10.64 0.83 -7.77
C LEU A 422 -11.07 0.79 -9.24
N ARG A 423 -11.74 1.84 -9.74
CA ARG A 423 -12.14 1.95 -11.14
C ARG A 423 -10.94 2.02 -12.08
N GLN A 424 -9.90 2.80 -11.72
CA GLN A 424 -8.68 2.90 -12.54
C GLN A 424 -7.84 1.61 -12.54
N LEU A 425 -8.01 0.76 -11.52
CA LEU A 425 -7.49 -0.61 -11.44
C LEU A 425 -8.38 -1.65 -12.16
N ASP A 426 -9.35 -1.21 -12.97
CA ASP A 426 -10.33 -2.06 -13.68
C ASP A 426 -11.14 -2.97 -12.77
N VAL A 427 -11.43 -2.53 -11.54
CA VAL A 427 -12.32 -3.27 -10.64
C VAL A 427 -13.76 -2.79 -10.86
N PRO A 428 -14.69 -3.65 -11.31
CA PRO A 428 -16.05 -3.25 -11.69
C PRO A 428 -16.97 -3.11 -10.46
N VAL A 429 -16.65 -2.18 -9.57
CA VAL A 429 -17.45 -1.87 -8.38
C VAL A 429 -18.21 -0.55 -8.54
N GLU A 430 -19.51 -0.56 -8.29
CA GLU A 430 -20.35 0.65 -8.39
C GLU A 430 -20.24 1.56 -7.18
N ARG A 431 -19.92 0.99 -6.01
CA ARG A 431 -19.80 1.70 -4.74
C ARG A 431 -18.74 1.04 -3.88
N PHE A 432 -18.07 1.87 -3.09
CA PHE A 432 -17.13 1.46 -2.05
C PHE A 432 -17.44 2.20 -0.74
N SER A 433 -17.74 1.47 0.33
CA SER A 433 -18.14 2.05 1.63
C SER A 433 -19.19 3.18 1.50
N ASP A 434 -18.91 4.37 2.02
CA ASP A 434 -19.75 5.56 2.01
C ASP A 434 -19.54 6.47 0.78
N SER A 435 -18.87 5.97 -0.28
CA SER A 435 -18.75 6.71 -1.54
C SER A 435 -20.11 7.10 -2.13
N THR A 436 -20.14 8.27 -2.75
CA THR A 436 -21.26 8.87 -3.48
C THR A 436 -21.00 8.95 -4.99
N GLY A 437 -19.75 8.77 -5.43
CA GLY A 437 -19.36 8.78 -6.84
C GLY A 437 -17.85 8.66 -7.04
N VAL A 438 -17.42 8.60 -8.30
CA VAL A 438 -16.01 8.78 -8.67
C VAL A 438 -15.65 10.27 -8.64
N MET A 439 -14.36 10.58 -8.49
CA MET A 439 -13.83 11.95 -8.51
C MET A 439 -13.33 12.29 -9.91
N GLU A 440 -14.21 12.90 -10.71
CA GLU A 440 -13.91 13.32 -12.08
C GLU A 440 -12.76 14.34 -12.14
N GLU A 441 -12.57 15.12 -11.08
CA GLU A 441 -11.50 16.10 -10.94
C GLU A 441 -10.10 15.48 -10.99
N VAL A 442 -10.01 14.18 -10.69
CA VAL A 442 -8.75 13.41 -10.62
C VAL A 442 -8.50 12.62 -11.92
N LEU A 443 -9.45 12.62 -12.87
CA LEU A 443 -9.35 11.83 -14.10
C LEU A 443 -8.77 12.64 -15.27
N ALA A 444 -8.07 11.93 -16.16
CA ALA A 444 -7.35 12.47 -17.32
C ALA A 444 -8.25 12.90 -18.47
#